data_AF-A0A5S9X4M8-F1
#
_entry.id   AF-A0A5S9X4M8-F1
#
_cell.length_a   1.000
_cell.length_b   1.000
_cell.length_c   1.000
_cell.angle_alpha   90.00
_cell.angle_beta   90.00
_cell.angle_gamma   90.00
#
_symmetry.space_group_name_H-M   'P 1'
#
loop_
_entity.id
_entity.type
_entity.pdbx_description
1 polymer ?
#
loop_
_entity_poly.entity_id
_entity_poly.type
_entity_poly.pdbx_seq_one_letter_code
_entity_poly.pdbx_strand_id
1 'polypeptide(L)'
;MGRCPTRKVKKRRLSHKTARRDKFEVKGDDLVYTELRKPETEIKPLQLDEDLPGMGQFYCLHCDRYFSNVSVRDDHFRTKKHKKRVNMMMGQAPHSQLDADLAGGMGMPDNGPKLMSNLVFTELRKPETEDLPGMGQFNCLLCHRNFSNASVMDYHFKTKKHKKRVKKIEGPAPHSQLDADLAGGMGMPDNGPKLMSA
;
A
#
# COMPACT_ATOMS: atom_id res chain seq x y z
N MET A 1 39.44 -49.49 -18.48
CA MET A 1 38.84 -48.31 -17.82
C MET A 1 37.31 -48.47 -17.77
N GLY A 2 36.79 -49.30 -16.87
CA GLY A 2 35.37 -49.67 -16.84
C GLY A 2 34.56 -48.76 -15.91
N ARG A 3 33.62 -47.98 -16.45
CA ARG A 3 32.59 -47.30 -15.64
C ARG A 3 31.56 -48.35 -15.22
N CYS A 4 31.37 -48.51 -13.91
CA CYS A 4 30.45 -49.48 -13.30
C CYS A 4 28.99 -49.17 -13.70
N PRO A 5 28.29 -50.03 -14.46
CA PRO A 5 26.98 -49.72 -15.07
C PRO A 5 25.80 -49.53 -14.10
N THR A 6 25.98 -49.76 -12.80
CA THR A 6 24.86 -49.82 -11.84
C THR A 6 25.10 -49.06 -10.54
N ARG A 7 25.97 -48.04 -10.51
CA ARG A 7 26.00 -47.12 -9.37
C ARG A 7 24.79 -46.18 -9.43
N LYS A 8 23.62 -46.67 -9.01
CA LYS A 8 22.42 -45.86 -8.77
C LYS A 8 22.70 -44.93 -7.58
N VAL A 9 23.31 -43.77 -7.84
CA VAL A 9 23.43 -42.72 -6.83
C VAL A 9 22.00 -42.28 -6.50
N LYS A 10 21.55 -42.46 -5.26
CA LYS A 10 20.25 -41.96 -4.80
C LYS A 10 20.16 -40.48 -5.19
N LYS A 11 19.22 -40.12 -6.06
CA LYS A 11 18.94 -38.72 -6.38
C LYS A 11 18.70 -37.98 -5.06
N ARG A 12 19.35 -36.83 -4.86
CA ARG A 12 19.15 -36.00 -3.67
C ARG A 12 17.65 -35.69 -3.57
N ARG A 13 16.98 -36.18 -2.52
CA ARG A 13 15.52 -36.08 -2.31
C ARG A 13 15.00 -34.63 -2.23
N LEU A 14 15.91 -33.64 -2.17
CA LEU A 14 15.64 -32.21 -1.99
C LEU A 14 16.27 -31.34 -3.09
N SER A 15 16.49 -31.89 -4.28
CA SER A 15 17.07 -31.12 -5.39
C SER A 15 16.16 -29.97 -5.83
N HIS A 16 14.86 -30.22 -5.95
CA HIS A 16 13.90 -29.25 -6.46
C HIS A 16 13.48 -28.22 -5.40
N LYS A 17 13.23 -26.99 -5.84
CA LYS A 17 12.86 -25.86 -4.96
C LYS A 17 11.52 -26.10 -4.26
N THR A 18 10.56 -26.75 -4.94
CA THR A 18 9.25 -27.09 -4.35
C THR A 18 9.39 -28.06 -3.20
N ALA A 19 10.13 -29.15 -3.38
CA ALA A 19 10.39 -30.15 -2.33
C ALA A 19 11.15 -29.59 -1.11
N ARG A 20 11.90 -28.50 -1.27
CA ARG A 20 12.52 -27.79 -0.15
C ARG A 20 11.54 -26.86 0.56
N ARG A 21 10.70 -26.13 -0.17
CA ARG A 21 9.69 -25.25 0.42
C ARG A 21 8.63 -26.02 1.21
N ASP A 22 8.27 -27.20 0.74
CA ASP A 22 7.32 -28.10 1.41
C ASP A 22 7.82 -28.62 2.77
N LYS A 23 9.15 -28.76 2.92
CA LYS A 23 9.75 -29.26 4.17
C LYS A 23 10.29 -28.18 5.10
N PHE A 24 10.72 -27.06 4.52
CA PHE A 24 11.30 -25.96 5.26
C PHE A 24 10.41 -24.75 5.05
N GLU A 25 9.37 -24.70 5.87
CA GLU A 25 8.48 -23.56 5.94
C GLU A 25 9.24 -22.37 6.53
N VAL A 26 9.09 -21.23 5.88
CA VAL A 26 9.60 -19.94 6.34
C VAL A 26 8.39 -19.08 6.57
N LYS A 27 8.37 -18.27 7.64
CA LYS A 27 7.28 -17.31 7.85
C LYS A 27 7.01 -16.48 6.59
N GLY A 28 5.74 -16.37 6.25
CA GLY A 28 5.28 -15.55 5.14
C GLY A 28 5.65 -14.09 5.34
N ASP A 29 5.90 -13.37 4.24
CA ASP A 29 6.31 -11.97 4.30
C ASP A 29 5.20 -11.08 4.91
N ASP A 30 3.92 -11.45 4.75
CA ASP A 30 2.76 -10.77 5.36
C ASP A 30 2.79 -10.82 6.90
N LEU A 31 3.07 -12.00 7.46
CA LEU A 31 3.14 -12.19 8.90
C LEU A 31 4.26 -11.35 9.50
N VAL A 32 5.44 -11.39 8.89
CA VAL A 32 6.59 -10.59 9.33
C VAL A 32 6.29 -9.09 9.26
N TYR A 33 5.61 -8.64 8.20
CA TYR A 33 5.20 -7.25 8.05
C TYR A 33 4.23 -6.80 9.15
N THR A 34 3.26 -7.64 9.50
CA THR A 34 2.32 -7.33 10.60
C THR A 34 3.02 -7.28 11.96
N GLU A 35 3.95 -8.19 12.23
CA GLU A 35 4.72 -8.20 13.48
C GLU A 35 5.61 -6.97 13.63
N LEU A 36 6.24 -6.50 12.54
CA LEU A 36 7.08 -5.29 12.55
C LEU A 36 6.33 -4.01 12.88
N ARG A 37 5.02 -3.98 12.64
CA ARG A 37 4.19 -2.79 12.83
C ARG A 37 3.53 -2.72 14.20
N LYS A 38 3.63 -3.79 14.99
CA LYS A 38 3.15 -3.80 16.37
C LYS A 38 4.02 -2.86 17.22
N PRO A 39 3.41 -2.11 18.16
CA PRO A 39 4.17 -1.25 19.04
C PRO A 39 5.10 -2.08 19.93
N GLU A 40 6.26 -1.53 20.28
CA GLU A 40 7.30 -2.21 21.07
C GLU A 40 6.79 -2.71 22.44
N THR A 41 5.74 -2.08 22.96
CA THR A 41 5.03 -2.46 24.19
C THR A 41 4.41 -3.86 24.14
N GLU A 42 4.11 -4.37 22.95
CA GLU A 42 3.53 -5.71 22.74
C GLU A 42 4.59 -6.77 22.41
N ILE A 43 5.84 -6.37 22.19
CA ILE A 43 6.93 -7.29 21.87
C ILE A 43 7.32 -8.00 23.16
N LYS A 44 6.84 -9.24 23.29
CA LYS A 44 7.20 -10.09 24.42
C LYS A 44 8.70 -10.38 24.38
N PRO A 45 9.40 -10.29 25.54
CA PRO A 45 10.78 -10.73 25.60
C PRO A 45 10.85 -12.21 25.21
N LEU A 46 11.82 -12.57 24.38
CA LEU A 46 11.99 -13.95 23.95
C LEU A 46 12.31 -14.82 25.15
N GLN A 47 11.54 -15.91 25.32
CA GLN A 47 11.78 -16.87 26.37
C GLN A 47 13.01 -17.71 26.03
N LEU A 48 13.72 -18.15 27.07
CA LEU A 48 14.85 -19.06 26.92
C LEU A 48 14.30 -20.43 26.51
N ASP A 49 14.71 -20.89 25.34
CA ASP A 49 14.30 -22.18 24.79
C ASP A 49 15.54 -23.00 24.43
N GLU A 50 15.71 -24.14 25.10
CA GLU A 50 16.89 -25.00 25.01
C GLU A 50 16.99 -25.72 23.65
N ASP A 51 15.86 -25.90 22.95
CA ASP A 51 15.82 -26.59 21.66
C ASP A 51 16.26 -25.68 20.50
N LEU A 52 16.34 -24.37 20.73
CA LEU A 52 16.74 -23.38 19.73
C LEU A 52 18.22 -22.97 19.84
N PRO A 53 18.87 -22.65 18.71
CA PRO A 53 20.25 -22.22 18.73
C PRO A 53 20.37 -20.89 19.49
N GLY A 54 21.39 -20.79 20.35
CA GLY A 54 21.58 -19.63 21.21
C GLY A 54 20.50 -19.48 22.30
N MET A 55 19.86 -20.59 22.71
CA MET A 55 18.78 -20.62 23.70
C MET A 55 17.58 -19.73 23.31
N GLY A 56 17.36 -19.54 21.99
CA GLY A 56 16.32 -18.65 21.47
C GLY A 56 16.60 -17.15 21.59
N GLN A 57 17.71 -16.73 22.20
CA GLN A 57 17.95 -15.31 22.53
C GLN A 57 18.33 -14.45 21.32
N PHE A 58 19.12 -14.99 20.39
CA PHE A 58 19.66 -14.23 19.26
C PHE A 58 18.83 -14.44 18.01
N TYR A 59 17.71 -13.71 17.91
CA TYR A 59 16.75 -13.83 16.82
C TYR A 59 16.73 -12.59 15.90
N CYS A 60 16.53 -12.81 14.61
CA CYS A 60 16.25 -11.75 13.64
C CYS A 60 14.84 -11.87 13.10
N LEU A 61 13.98 -10.89 13.44
CA LEU A 61 12.58 -10.87 13.04
C LEU A 61 12.39 -10.75 11.51
N HIS A 62 13.19 -9.91 10.84
CA HIS A 62 13.09 -9.75 9.38
C HIS A 62 13.36 -11.04 8.60
N CYS A 63 14.27 -11.89 9.09
CA CYS A 63 14.73 -13.07 8.37
C CYS A 63 14.25 -14.40 8.94
N ASP A 64 13.49 -14.36 10.05
CA ASP A 64 13.00 -15.53 10.78
C ASP A 64 14.10 -16.57 11.03
N ARG A 65 15.23 -16.10 11.58
CA ARG A 65 16.39 -16.95 11.89
C ARG A 65 16.94 -16.69 13.27
N TYR A 66 17.30 -17.79 13.93
CA TYR A 66 18.02 -17.82 15.19
C TYR A 66 19.52 -18.01 14.95
N PHE A 67 20.33 -17.43 15.83
CA PHE A 67 21.79 -17.44 15.78
C PHE A 67 22.37 -17.96 17.09
N SER A 68 23.59 -18.49 17.05
CA SER A 68 24.25 -19.03 18.24
C SER A 68 24.77 -17.93 19.19
N ASN A 69 25.31 -16.83 18.63
CA ASN A 69 25.97 -15.76 19.39
C ASN A 69 25.53 -14.37 18.89
N VAL A 70 25.66 -13.36 19.75
CA VAL A 70 25.43 -11.92 19.43
C VAL A 70 26.23 -11.48 18.20
N SER A 71 27.53 -11.77 18.16
CA SER A 71 28.42 -11.33 17.07
C SER A 71 27.96 -11.85 15.71
N VAL A 72 27.49 -13.10 15.65
CA VAL A 72 27.01 -13.73 14.41
C VAL A 72 25.70 -13.08 13.94
N ARG A 73 24.81 -12.73 14.88
CA ARG A 73 23.58 -11.97 14.59
C ARG A 73 23.91 -10.58 14.05
N ASP A 74 24.88 -9.90 14.64
CA ASP A 74 25.25 -8.54 14.22
C ASP A 74 25.94 -8.55 12.85
N ASP A 75 26.77 -9.55 12.57
CA ASP A 75 27.33 -9.76 11.24
C ASP A 75 26.24 -10.10 10.21
N HIS A 76 25.19 -10.84 10.61
CA HIS A 76 24.04 -11.09 9.75
C HIS A 76 23.36 -9.78 9.30
N PHE A 77 23.19 -8.80 10.20
CA PHE A 77 22.59 -7.50 9.87
C PHE A 77 23.40 -6.74 8.81
N ARG A 78 24.71 -6.94 8.75
CA ARG A 78 25.59 -6.30 7.75
C ARG A 78 25.47 -6.92 6.36
N THR A 79 24.96 -8.16 6.25
CA THR A 79 24.88 -8.89 4.99
C THR A 79 23.89 -8.27 3.99
N LYS A 80 24.20 -8.38 2.70
CA LYS A 80 23.32 -7.89 1.61
C LYS A 80 21.94 -8.54 1.63
N LYS A 81 21.85 -9.82 2.03
CA LYS A 81 20.58 -10.56 2.10
C LYS A 81 19.64 -9.94 3.12
N HIS A 82 20.16 -9.62 4.31
CA HIS A 82 19.38 -8.96 5.36
C HIS A 82 18.91 -7.57 4.90
N LYS A 83 19.83 -6.73 4.42
CA LYS A 83 19.51 -5.38 3.93
C LYS A 83 18.43 -5.37 2.85
N LYS A 84 18.50 -6.30 1.90
CA LYS A 84 17.46 -6.46 0.87
C LYS A 84 16.09 -6.77 1.47
N ARG A 85 16.04 -7.62 2.49
CA ARG A 85 14.81 -8.02 3.17
C ARG A 85 14.23 -6.88 4.00
N VAL A 86 15.06 -6.14 4.73
CA VAL A 86 14.63 -4.92 5.44
C VAL A 86 14.02 -3.91 4.48
N ASN A 87 14.67 -3.64 3.35
CA ASN A 87 14.14 -2.70 2.36
C ASN A 87 12.80 -3.17 1.75
N MET A 88 12.60 -4.47 1.58
CA MET A 88 11.33 -5.04 1.12
C MET A 88 10.22 -4.83 2.17
N MET A 89 10.53 -5.04 3.45
CA MET A 89 9.56 -4.89 4.55
C MET A 89 9.25 -3.44 4.92
N MET A 90 10.18 -2.50 4.67
CA MET A 90 9.98 -1.06 4.86
C MET A 90 9.17 -0.41 3.73
N GLY A 91 8.94 -1.14 2.63
CA GLY A 91 8.26 -0.63 1.46
C GLY A 91 6.73 -0.68 1.57
N GLN A 92 6.09 -0.78 0.42
CA GLN A 92 4.65 -1.00 0.29
C GLN A 92 4.22 -2.31 0.98
N ALA A 93 2.96 -2.35 1.42
CA ALA A 93 2.39 -3.53 2.07
C ALA A 93 2.57 -4.76 1.17
N PRO A 94 2.92 -5.93 1.73
CA PRO A 94 3.04 -7.15 0.95
C PRO A 94 1.66 -7.59 0.42
N HIS A 95 1.69 -8.39 -0.64
CA HIS A 95 0.50 -8.76 -1.40
C HIS A 95 -0.45 -9.63 -0.56
N SER A 96 -1.64 -9.12 -0.29
CA SER A 96 -2.70 -9.81 0.46
C SER A 96 -3.63 -10.59 -0.48
N GLN A 97 -4.34 -11.57 0.08
CA GLN A 97 -5.39 -12.29 -0.64
C GLN A 97 -6.45 -11.34 -1.22
N LEU A 98 -6.80 -10.28 -0.48
CA LEU A 98 -7.76 -9.27 -0.95
C LEU A 98 -7.30 -8.54 -2.22
N ASP A 99 -5.98 -8.36 -2.38
CA ASP A 99 -5.39 -7.74 -3.57
C ASP A 99 -5.52 -8.67 -4.78
N ALA A 100 -5.27 -9.97 -4.59
CA ALA A 100 -5.51 -10.98 -5.62
C ALA A 100 -6.99 -11.10 -6.01
N ASP A 101 -7.90 -11.10 -5.04
CA ASP A 101 -9.33 -11.22 -5.30
C ASP A 101 -9.84 -10.00 -6.08
N LEU A 102 -9.37 -8.80 -5.71
CA LEU A 102 -9.69 -7.55 -6.42
C LEU A 102 -9.12 -7.55 -7.84
N ALA A 103 -7.87 -7.95 -8.02
CA ALA A 103 -7.23 -8.07 -9.33
C ALA A 103 -7.91 -9.14 -10.21
N GLY A 104 -8.44 -10.20 -9.60
CA GLY A 104 -9.21 -11.26 -10.25
C GLY A 104 -10.66 -10.90 -10.55
N GLY A 105 -11.12 -9.70 -10.20
CA GLY A 105 -12.51 -9.27 -10.39
C GLY A 105 -13.52 -9.96 -9.45
N MET A 106 -13.02 -10.66 -8.42
CA MET A 106 -13.80 -11.28 -7.35
C MET A 106 -13.93 -10.39 -6.11
N GLY A 107 -13.45 -9.14 -6.20
CA GLY A 107 -13.59 -8.15 -5.14
C GLY A 107 -15.05 -7.82 -4.85
N MET A 108 -15.30 -7.32 -3.63
CA MET A 108 -16.60 -6.81 -3.21
C MET A 108 -17.18 -5.93 -4.32
N PRO A 109 -18.42 -6.18 -4.81
CA PRO A 109 -19.00 -5.29 -5.80
C PRO A 109 -18.96 -3.89 -5.23
N ASP A 110 -18.35 -2.96 -5.97
CA ASP A 110 -18.41 -1.53 -5.68
C ASP A 110 -19.85 -1.09 -5.93
N ASN A 111 -20.72 -1.46 -4.99
CA ASN A 111 -22.00 -0.82 -4.78
C ASN A 111 -21.60 0.61 -4.41
N GLY A 112 -21.48 1.44 -5.46
CA GLY A 112 -20.92 2.78 -5.40
C GLY A 112 -21.45 3.57 -4.22
N PRO A 113 -20.76 4.65 -3.81
CA PRO A 113 -20.86 5.26 -2.48
C PRO A 113 -22.28 5.15 -1.94
N LYS A 114 -22.46 4.28 -0.93
CA LYS A 114 -23.77 4.05 -0.29
C LYS A 114 -24.37 5.43 -0.08
N LEU A 115 -25.54 5.65 -0.67
CA LEU A 115 -26.31 6.88 -0.49
C LEU A 115 -26.65 6.93 1.00
N MET A 116 -25.76 7.50 1.79
CA MET A 116 -25.92 7.65 3.23
C MET A 116 -27.18 8.51 3.38
N SER A 117 -28.27 7.91 3.85
CA SER A 117 -29.40 8.66 4.36
C SER A 117 -28.87 9.66 5.39
N ASN A 118 -29.20 10.94 5.20
CA ASN A 118 -28.70 12.13 5.89
C ASN A 118 -28.85 12.16 7.43
N LEU A 119 -28.38 11.16 8.18
CA LEU A 119 -28.68 11.04 9.61
C LEU A 119 -27.49 10.82 10.54
N VAL A 120 -26.24 10.95 10.10
CA VAL A 120 -25.10 10.93 11.04
C VAL A 120 -23.94 11.83 10.58
N PHE A 121 -24.11 13.15 10.62
CA PHE A 121 -22.98 14.09 10.55
C PHE A 121 -23.00 15.15 11.67
N THR A 122 -23.94 15.10 12.60
CA THR A 122 -24.10 16.15 13.63
C THR A 122 -23.35 15.91 14.94
N GLU A 123 -22.66 14.79 15.12
CA GLU A 123 -22.01 14.50 16.40
C GLU A 123 -20.56 14.06 16.19
N LEU A 124 -19.63 15.02 16.19
CA LEU A 124 -18.20 14.95 16.58
C LEU A 124 -17.27 15.94 15.84
N ARG A 125 -17.75 17.15 15.50
CA ARG A 125 -16.85 18.28 15.24
C ARG A 125 -17.25 19.48 16.09
N LYS A 126 -16.54 19.68 17.20
CA LYS A 126 -16.60 20.94 17.95
C LYS A 126 -16.29 22.08 16.98
N PRO A 127 -17.17 23.09 16.82
CA PRO A 127 -16.83 24.28 16.06
C PRO A 127 -15.94 25.15 16.94
N GLU A 128 -14.64 25.11 16.68
CA GLU A 128 -13.71 26.17 17.08
C GLU A 128 -13.97 27.40 16.21
N THR A 129 -15.04 28.14 16.52
CA THR A 129 -15.51 29.34 15.79
C THR A 129 -15.07 30.67 16.40
N GLU A 130 -14.30 30.66 17.48
CA GLU A 130 -14.05 31.89 18.25
C GLU A 130 -12.79 32.66 17.87
N ASP A 131 -11.93 32.13 16.98
CA ASP A 131 -10.64 32.77 16.60
C ASP A 131 -10.52 33.13 15.10
N LEU A 132 -11.63 33.11 14.33
CA LEU A 132 -11.61 33.48 12.92
C LEU A 132 -12.26 34.86 12.69
N PRO A 133 -11.56 35.81 12.03
CA PRO A 133 -12.12 37.12 11.73
C PRO A 133 -13.38 36.97 10.86
N GLY A 134 -14.53 37.43 11.38
CA GLY A 134 -15.82 37.38 10.71
C GLY A 134 -16.69 36.14 11.00
N MET A 135 -16.43 35.38 12.07
CA MET A 135 -17.25 34.24 12.51
C MET A 135 -17.52 33.19 11.41
N GLY A 136 -16.61 33.05 10.45
CA GLY A 136 -16.74 32.10 9.34
C GLY A 136 -17.88 32.37 8.35
N GLN A 137 -18.64 33.46 8.51
CA GLN A 137 -19.78 33.78 7.65
C GLN A 137 -19.34 34.19 6.24
N PHE A 138 -18.16 34.81 6.12
CA PHE A 138 -17.68 35.34 4.87
C PHE A 138 -16.43 34.60 4.38
N ASN A 139 -16.61 33.45 3.72
CA ASN A 139 -15.50 32.69 3.14
C ASN A 139 -15.64 32.49 1.62
N CYS A 140 -14.52 32.19 0.97
CA CYS A 140 -14.48 31.81 -0.43
C CYS A 140 -13.96 30.38 -0.54
N LEU A 141 -14.84 29.43 -0.86
CA LEU A 141 -14.50 28.00 -0.95
C LEU A 141 -13.51 27.70 -2.07
N LEU A 142 -13.58 28.43 -3.19
CA LEU A 142 -12.63 28.28 -4.29
C LEU A 142 -11.21 28.69 -3.88
N CYS A 143 -11.08 29.65 -2.96
CA CYS A 143 -9.78 30.16 -2.52
C CYS A 143 -9.34 29.71 -1.13
N HIS A 144 -10.23 29.05 -0.37
CA HIS A 144 -10.11 28.74 1.05
C HIS A 144 -9.59 29.93 1.87
N ARG A 145 -10.24 31.09 1.71
CA ARG A 145 -9.93 32.32 2.46
C ARG A 145 -11.17 32.81 3.18
N ASN A 146 -10.99 33.25 4.42
CA ASN A 146 -12.02 33.84 5.25
C ASN A 146 -11.77 35.36 5.30
N PHE A 147 -12.84 36.12 5.19
CA PHE A 147 -12.85 37.57 5.16
C PHE A 147 -13.61 38.10 6.38
N SER A 148 -13.22 39.29 6.84
CA SER A 148 -13.83 39.89 8.02
C SER A 148 -15.26 40.39 7.76
N ASN A 149 -15.58 40.83 6.54
CA ASN A 149 -16.86 41.48 6.19
C ASN A 149 -17.25 41.17 4.74
N ALA A 150 -18.55 41.23 4.43
CA ALA A 150 -19.12 41.01 3.09
C ALA A 150 -18.44 41.87 1.99
N SER A 151 -18.24 43.16 2.23
CA SER A 151 -17.67 44.08 1.23
C SER A 151 -16.23 43.70 0.81
N VAL A 152 -15.46 43.10 1.72
CA VAL A 152 -14.09 42.64 1.44
C VAL A 152 -14.11 41.35 0.62
N MET A 153 -15.08 40.46 0.90
CA MET A 153 -15.31 39.27 0.09
C MET A 153 -15.76 39.62 -1.34
N ASP A 154 -16.67 40.58 -1.49
CA ASP A 154 -17.13 41.04 -2.80
C ASP A 154 -16.00 41.66 -3.63
N TYR A 155 -15.12 42.40 -2.97
CA TYR A 155 -13.90 42.88 -3.61
C TYR A 155 -12.98 41.71 -4.02
N HIS A 156 -12.82 40.70 -3.16
CA HIS A 156 -12.03 39.50 -3.49
C HIS A 156 -12.51 38.82 -4.77
N PHE A 157 -13.83 38.65 -4.97
CA PHE A 157 -14.37 38.06 -6.20
C PHE A 157 -14.06 38.88 -7.47
N LYS A 158 -13.92 40.20 -7.33
CA LYS A 158 -13.56 41.09 -8.45
C LYS A 158 -12.07 41.04 -8.80
N THR A 159 -11.21 40.55 -7.90
CA THR A 159 -9.75 40.52 -8.13
C THR A 159 -9.34 39.59 -9.27
N LYS A 160 -8.28 39.97 -9.99
CA LYS A 160 -7.66 39.14 -11.04
C LYS A 160 -7.23 37.76 -10.51
N LYS A 161 -6.81 37.68 -9.23
CA LYS A 161 -6.37 36.44 -8.58
C LYS A 161 -7.54 35.44 -8.45
N HIS A 162 -8.71 35.89 -8.00
CA HIS A 162 -9.90 35.05 -7.90
C HIS A 162 -10.38 34.61 -9.29
N LYS A 163 -10.54 35.55 -10.22
CA LYS A 163 -10.95 35.25 -11.61
C LYS A 163 -10.03 34.26 -12.33
N LYS A 164 -8.72 34.33 -12.12
CA LYS A 164 -7.76 33.38 -12.69
C LYS A 164 -7.90 31.98 -12.10
N ARG A 165 -8.25 31.87 -10.81
CA ARG A 165 -8.50 30.58 -10.15
C ARG A 165 -9.81 29.96 -10.61
N VAL A 166 -10.88 30.75 -10.76
CA VAL A 166 -12.16 30.33 -11.33
C VAL A 166 -11.95 29.73 -12.72
N LYS A 167 -11.29 30.46 -13.64
CA LYS A 167 -10.98 29.95 -14.99
C LYS A 167 -10.12 28.69 -15.02
N LYS A 168 -9.32 28.43 -13.99
CA LYS A 168 -8.50 27.21 -13.90
C LYS A 168 -9.33 26.00 -13.48
N ILE A 169 -10.37 26.21 -12.68
CA ILE A 169 -11.27 25.16 -12.19
C ILE A 169 -12.37 24.89 -13.22
N GLU A 170 -12.92 25.93 -13.84
CA GLU A 170 -13.92 25.86 -14.93
C GLU A 170 -13.29 25.64 -16.32
N GLY A 171 -11.96 25.47 -16.38
CA GLY A 171 -11.28 25.13 -17.63
C GLY A 171 -11.69 23.74 -18.15
N PRO A 172 -11.42 23.43 -19.43
CA PRO A 172 -11.68 22.09 -19.95
C PRO A 172 -11.03 21.06 -19.03
N ALA A 173 -11.77 19.98 -18.76
CA ALA A 173 -11.36 18.94 -17.83
C ALA A 173 -9.90 18.54 -18.12
N PRO A 174 -9.08 18.31 -17.07
CA PRO A 174 -7.72 17.86 -17.27
C PRO A 174 -7.74 16.62 -18.17
N HIS A 175 -6.87 16.62 -19.18
CA HIS A 175 -6.77 15.57 -20.18
C HIS A 175 -6.76 14.20 -19.49
N SER A 176 -7.76 13.38 -19.80
CA SER A 176 -7.88 12.07 -19.17
C SER A 176 -6.82 11.12 -19.75
N GLN A 177 -6.56 10.04 -19.02
CA GLN A 177 -5.68 8.98 -19.51
C GLN A 177 -6.23 8.39 -20.83
N LEU A 178 -7.55 8.28 -20.95
CA LEU A 178 -8.24 7.80 -22.15
C LEU A 178 -7.95 8.70 -23.37
N ASP A 179 -7.96 10.02 -23.18
CA ASP A 179 -7.64 10.96 -24.26
C ASP A 179 -6.19 10.80 -24.73
N ALA A 180 -5.26 10.46 -23.82
CA ALA A 180 -3.84 10.26 -24.13
C ALA A 180 -3.61 8.93 -24.85
N ASP A 181 -4.31 7.88 -24.44
CA ASP A 181 -4.25 6.57 -25.05
C ASP A 181 -4.84 6.59 -26.48
N LEU A 182 -5.91 7.38 -26.69
CA LEU A 182 -6.52 7.59 -28.01
C LEU A 182 -5.60 8.38 -28.95
N ALA A 183 -4.98 9.46 -28.46
CA ALA A 183 -3.99 10.23 -29.22
C ALA A 183 -2.71 9.44 -29.52
N GLY A 184 -2.33 8.51 -28.63
CA GLY A 184 -1.20 7.61 -28.79
C GLY A 184 -1.45 6.41 -29.73
N GLY A 185 -2.65 6.29 -30.29
CA GLY A 185 -3.00 5.19 -31.20
C GLY A 185 -3.20 3.84 -30.49
N MET A 186 -3.36 3.83 -29.17
CA MET A 186 -3.70 2.64 -28.37
C MET A 186 -5.21 2.46 -28.17
N GLY A 187 -6.03 3.33 -28.79
CA GLY A 187 -7.48 3.21 -28.79
C GLY A 187 -7.96 1.91 -29.42
N MET A 188 -8.97 1.31 -28.80
CA MET A 188 -9.62 0.09 -29.29
C MET A 188 -10.12 0.33 -30.72
N PRO A 189 -9.77 -0.52 -31.71
CA PRO A 189 -10.20 -0.31 -33.08
C PRO A 189 -11.72 -0.36 -33.15
N ASP A 190 -12.31 0.70 -33.69
CA ASP A 190 -13.76 0.84 -33.87
C ASP A 190 -14.20 -0.11 -34.99
N ASN A 191 -14.32 -1.40 -34.65
CA ASN A 191 -14.97 -2.39 -35.49
C ASN A 191 -16.44 -2.01 -35.53
N GLY A 192 -16.79 -1.20 -36.54
CA GLY A 192 -18.10 -0.57 -36.71
C GLY A 192 -19.29 -1.51 -36.48
N PRO A 193 -20.49 -0.94 -36.31
CA PRO A 193 -21.65 -1.66 -35.82
C PRO A 193 -21.87 -2.95 -36.61
N LYS A 194 -21.89 -4.09 -35.89
CA LYS A 194 -22.22 -5.39 -36.46
C LYS A 194 -23.55 -5.25 -37.18
N LEU A 195 -23.51 -5.33 -38.52
CA LEU A 195 -24.70 -5.48 -39.34
C LEU A 195 -25.49 -6.66 -38.79
N MET A 196 -26.59 -6.35 -38.12
CA MET A 196 -27.55 -7.36 -37.72
C MET A 196 -28.10 -7.96 -39.01
N SER A 197 -27.76 -9.21 -39.27
CA SER A 197 -28.27 -9.94 -40.42
C SER A 197 -29.77 -10.18 -40.24
N ALA A 198 -30.52 -9.93 -41.31
CA ALA A 198 -31.97 -10.01 -41.40
C ALA A 198 -32.51 -11.43 -41.16
#